data_AF-R9K059-F1
#
_entry.id   AF-R9K059-F1
#
_cell.length_a   1.000
_cell.length_b   1.000
_cell.length_c   1.000
_cell.angle_alpha   90.00
_cell.angle_beta   90.00
_cell.angle_gamma   90.00
#
_symmetry.space_group_name_H-M   'P 1'
#
loop_
_entity.id
_entity.type
_entity.pdbx_description
1 polymer ?
#
loop_
_entity_poly.entity_id
_entity_poly.type
_entity_poly.pdbx_seq_one_letter_code
_entity_poly.pdbx_strand_id
1 'polypeptide(L)'
;MEFKEKLQLLRTNMKLSQEELANRLDISRQSITKWENGQSFPDIQNLIQLSEIFKVSIDRLVKENDICTISLFCEQKYPMQDIRIFLVRAKNNTYITGENEIMPSQPGSHDFRYEDGDYLYMDTYLGGQKFIGWERVWIRNHAVWAMNYYGESLDENFNIIFLKEALSHVSVSMPFRGPEFYQKGDYMYQCQVQGDFECFSGEERIYCRQKKVYTCMFYGGTIL
;
A
#
# COMPACT_ATOMS: atom_id res chain seq x y z
N MET A 1 -2.79 -1.87 -27.87
CA MET A 1 -2.97 -3.30 -27.58
C MET A 1 -4.20 -3.80 -28.29
N GLU A 2 -4.07 -4.90 -29.01
CA GLU A 2 -5.17 -5.60 -29.68
C GLU A 2 -5.95 -6.49 -28.69
N PHE A 3 -7.17 -6.90 -29.04
CA PHE A 3 -8.02 -7.77 -28.19
C PHE A 3 -7.30 -9.04 -27.71
N LYS A 4 -6.56 -9.70 -28.60
CA LYS A 4 -5.85 -10.96 -28.31
C LYS A 4 -4.83 -10.80 -27.17
N GLU A 5 -4.13 -9.66 -27.15
CA GLU A 5 -3.14 -9.31 -26.12
C GLU A 5 -3.84 -8.96 -24.80
N LYS A 6 -4.96 -8.23 -24.87
CA LYS A 6 -5.78 -7.88 -23.70
C LYS A 6 -6.33 -9.13 -23.02
N LEU A 7 -6.88 -10.08 -23.78
CA LEU A 7 -7.43 -11.32 -23.26
C LEU A 7 -6.36 -12.17 -22.56
N GLN A 8 -5.21 -12.35 -23.20
CA GLN A 8 -4.10 -13.10 -22.64
C GLN A 8 -3.60 -12.47 -21.32
N LEU A 9 -3.46 -11.14 -21.31
CA LEU A 9 -3.04 -10.38 -20.12
C LEU A 9 -4.04 -10.53 -18.95
N LEU A 10 -5.34 -10.35 -19.22
CA LEU A 10 -6.41 -10.52 -18.24
C LEU A 10 -6.42 -11.93 -17.64
N ARG A 11 -6.29 -12.96 -18.47
CA ARG A 11 -6.23 -14.35 -18.03
C ARG A 11 -5.02 -14.61 -17.13
N THR A 12 -3.82 -14.17 -17.55
CA THR A 12 -2.59 -14.37 -16.76
C THR A 12 -2.61 -13.63 -15.44
N ASN A 13 -3.21 -12.44 -15.39
CA ASN A 13 -3.33 -11.67 -14.15
C ASN A 13 -4.23 -12.35 -13.11
N MET A 14 -5.28 -13.04 -13.55
CA MET A 14 -6.12 -13.86 -12.67
C MET A 14 -5.50 -15.24 -12.36
N LYS A 15 -4.28 -15.52 -12.81
CA LYS A 15 -3.58 -16.82 -12.68
C LYS A 15 -4.37 -18.00 -13.24
N LEU A 16 -5.20 -17.76 -14.27
CA LEU A 16 -5.98 -18.80 -14.92
C LEU A 16 -5.20 -19.44 -16.06
N SER A 17 -5.28 -20.75 -16.19
CA SER A 17 -4.93 -21.48 -17.41
C SER A 17 -5.98 -21.27 -18.50
N GLN A 18 -5.63 -21.53 -19.76
CA GLN A 18 -6.61 -21.49 -20.87
C GLN A 18 -7.75 -22.50 -20.66
N GLU A 19 -7.45 -23.64 -20.03
CA GLU A 19 -8.44 -24.66 -19.67
C GLU A 19 -9.43 -24.14 -18.63
N GLU A 20 -8.95 -23.49 -17.57
CA GLU A 20 -9.82 -22.94 -16.53
C GLU A 20 -10.70 -21.80 -17.04
N LEU A 21 -10.17 -20.94 -17.92
CA LEU A 21 -10.99 -19.90 -18.54
C LEU A 21 -12.06 -20.50 -19.46
N ALA A 22 -11.69 -21.52 -20.24
CA ALA A 22 -12.63 -22.21 -21.12
C ALA A 22 -13.76 -22.88 -20.33
N ASN A 23 -13.43 -23.54 -19.22
CA ASN A 23 -14.41 -24.15 -18.31
C ASN A 23 -15.37 -23.12 -17.71
N ARG A 24 -14.89 -21.90 -17.38
CA ARG A 24 -15.75 -20.83 -16.85
C ARG A 24 -16.71 -20.25 -17.89
N LEU A 25 -16.32 -20.29 -19.17
CA LEU A 25 -17.13 -19.81 -20.30
C LEU A 25 -18.00 -20.91 -20.92
N ASP A 26 -17.89 -22.15 -20.41
CA ASP A 26 -18.54 -23.34 -20.98
C ASP A 26 -18.23 -23.54 -22.47
N ILE A 27 -16.95 -23.35 -22.85
CA ILE A 27 -16.46 -23.54 -24.22
C ILE A 27 -15.22 -24.43 -24.26
N SER A 28 -14.82 -24.82 -25.47
CA SER A 28 -13.58 -25.58 -25.66
C SER A 28 -12.34 -24.71 -25.39
N ARG A 29 -11.29 -25.29 -24.80
CA ARG A 29 -9.96 -24.63 -24.68
C ARG A 29 -9.43 -24.14 -26.03
N GLN A 30 -9.72 -24.84 -27.11
CA GLN A 30 -9.31 -24.45 -28.46
C GLN A 30 -9.88 -23.07 -28.85
N SER A 31 -11.09 -22.72 -28.38
CA SER A 31 -11.68 -21.41 -28.61
C SER A 31 -10.85 -20.30 -27.98
N ILE A 32 -10.42 -20.47 -26.71
CA ILE A 32 -9.54 -19.52 -26.02
C ILE A 32 -8.20 -19.38 -26.74
N THR A 33 -7.59 -20.50 -27.14
CA THR A 33 -6.32 -20.48 -27.89
C THR A 33 -6.46 -19.70 -29.20
N LYS A 34 -7.56 -19.87 -29.94
CA LYS A 34 -7.78 -19.13 -31.19
C LYS A 34 -7.96 -17.63 -30.93
N TRP A 35 -8.66 -17.25 -29.86
CA TRP A 35 -8.85 -15.84 -29.48
C TRP A 35 -7.54 -15.17 -29.05
N GLU A 36 -6.75 -15.82 -28.20
CA GLU A 36 -5.44 -15.30 -27.74
C GLU A 36 -4.40 -15.22 -28.87
N ASN A 37 -4.53 -16.05 -29.91
CA ASN A 37 -3.68 -16.00 -31.09
C ASN A 37 -4.23 -15.08 -32.21
N GLY A 38 -5.38 -14.44 -32.01
CA GLY A 38 -6.03 -13.59 -33.02
C GLY A 38 -6.56 -14.33 -34.25
N GLN A 39 -6.76 -15.65 -34.16
CA GLN A 39 -7.27 -16.49 -35.25
C GLN A 39 -8.80 -16.41 -35.38
N SER A 40 -9.49 -16.09 -34.30
CA SER A 40 -10.93 -15.85 -34.29
C SER A 40 -11.29 -14.83 -33.20
N PHE A 41 -12.52 -14.31 -33.26
CA PHE A 41 -13.05 -13.36 -32.29
C PHE A 41 -14.22 -14.00 -31.52
N PRO A 42 -14.39 -13.75 -30.21
CA PRO A 42 -15.56 -14.20 -29.47
C PRO A 42 -16.85 -13.53 -29.99
N ASP A 43 -17.96 -14.26 -29.90
CA ASP A 43 -19.28 -13.68 -30.15
C ASP A 43 -19.74 -12.77 -29.00
N ILE A 44 -20.90 -12.13 -29.16
CA ILE A 44 -21.43 -11.20 -28.16
C ILE A 44 -21.74 -11.86 -26.82
N GLN A 45 -22.15 -13.13 -26.80
CA GLN A 45 -22.45 -13.84 -25.55
C GLN A 45 -21.17 -14.11 -24.77
N ASN A 46 -20.15 -14.60 -25.46
CA ASN A 46 -18.82 -14.81 -24.90
C ASN A 46 -18.19 -13.48 -24.45
N LEU A 47 -18.37 -12.38 -25.18
CA LEU A 47 -17.91 -11.06 -24.75
C LEU A 47 -18.59 -10.59 -23.47
N ILE A 48 -19.90 -10.83 -23.31
CA ILE A 48 -20.62 -10.52 -22.07
C ILE A 48 -20.04 -11.34 -20.91
N GLN A 49 -19.88 -12.65 -21.08
CA GLN A 49 -19.32 -13.48 -20.01
C GLN A 49 -17.87 -13.10 -19.67
N LEU A 50 -17.04 -12.80 -20.67
CA LEU A 50 -15.69 -12.27 -20.47
C LEU A 50 -15.73 -10.96 -19.67
N SER A 51 -16.66 -10.06 -19.98
CA SER A 51 -16.86 -8.81 -19.25
C SER A 51 -17.23 -9.04 -17.78
N GLU A 52 -18.03 -10.07 -17.50
CA GLU A 52 -18.45 -10.44 -16.15
C GLU A 52 -17.35 -11.15 -15.35
N ILE A 53 -16.56 -12.02 -16.00
CA ILE A 53 -15.43 -12.74 -15.40
C ILE A 53 -14.31 -11.77 -15.05
N PHE A 54 -13.96 -10.89 -15.99
CA PHE A 54 -12.83 -9.97 -15.83
C PHE A 54 -13.23 -8.63 -15.21
N LYS A 55 -14.53 -8.37 -15.00
CA LYS A 55 -15.07 -7.10 -14.48
C LYS A 55 -14.62 -5.88 -15.29
N VAL A 56 -14.58 -6.02 -16.62
CA VAL A 56 -14.20 -4.97 -17.57
C VAL A 56 -15.32 -4.81 -18.59
N SER A 57 -15.70 -3.58 -18.94
CA SER A 57 -16.74 -3.36 -19.95
C SER A 57 -16.33 -3.90 -21.32
N ILE A 58 -17.31 -4.39 -22.10
CA ILE A 58 -17.08 -4.91 -23.46
C ILE A 58 -16.36 -3.87 -24.33
N ASP A 59 -16.73 -2.60 -24.20
CA ASP A 59 -16.10 -1.48 -24.91
C ASP A 59 -14.57 -1.44 -24.72
N ARG A 60 -14.09 -1.65 -23.49
CA ARG A 60 -12.65 -1.66 -23.17
C ARG A 60 -11.95 -2.92 -23.66
N LEU A 61 -12.66 -4.05 -23.74
CA LEU A 61 -12.13 -5.28 -24.34
C LEU A 61 -11.88 -5.08 -25.84
N VAL A 62 -12.79 -4.41 -26.55
CA VAL A 62 -12.81 -4.37 -28.02
C VAL A 62 -12.08 -3.15 -28.62
N LYS A 63 -12.10 -1.97 -27.98
CA LYS A 63 -11.50 -0.75 -28.55
C LYS A 63 -9.98 -0.82 -28.66
N GLU A 64 -9.46 -0.46 -29.83
CA GLU A 64 -8.02 -0.25 -30.06
C GLU A 64 -7.61 1.13 -29.50
N ASN A 65 -6.38 1.23 -28.97
CA ASN A 65 -5.81 2.42 -28.30
C ASN A 65 -6.38 2.79 -26.93
N ASP A 66 -7.32 2.03 -26.40
CA ASP A 66 -7.50 2.00 -24.96
C ASP A 66 -6.31 1.21 -24.40
N ILE A 67 -5.32 1.91 -23.84
CA ILE A 67 -4.44 1.31 -22.84
C ILE A 67 -5.45 0.83 -21.82
N CYS A 68 -5.75 -0.46 -21.86
CA CYS A 68 -6.46 -1.07 -20.79
C CYS A 68 -5.51 -0.85 -19.61
N THR A 69 -5.73 0.23 -18.87
CA THR A 69 -5.72 0.20 -17.41
C THR A 69 -6.75 -0.87 -17.10
N ILE A 70 -6.35 -2.13 -17.36
CA ILE A 70 -6.86 -3.29 -16.70
C ILE A 70 -6.69 -2.86 -15.28
N SER A 71 -7.81 -2.46 -14.70
CA SER A 71 -7.95 -2.33 -13.29
C SER A 71 -7.33 -3.59 -12.72
N LEU A 72 -6.13 -3.46 -12.17
CA LEU A 72 -5.55 -4.41 -11.24
C LEU A 72 -6.46 -4.59 -10.01
N PHE A 73 -7.56 -3.84 -9.95
CA PHE A 73 -8.71 -4.09 -9.12
C PHE A 73 -9.43 -5.37 -9.59
N CYS A 74 -9.03 -6.50 -9.02
CA CYS A 74 -10.06 -7.20 -8.26
C CYS A 74 -10.72 -6.13 -7.39
N GLU A 75 -12.01 -5.86 -7.55
CA GLU A 75 -12.82 -5.11 -6.60
C GLU A 75 -12.91 -5.88 -5.26
N GLN A 76 -11.78 -6.23 -4.67
CA GLN A 76 -11.69 -6.29 -3.22
C GLN A 76 -11.42 -4.85 -2.80
N LYS A 77 -12.50 -4.09 -2.63
CA LYS A 77 -12.48 -2.98 -1.67
C LYS A 77 -12.11 -3.59 -0.33
N TYR A 78 -10.82 -3.63 -0.02
CA TYR A 78 -10.41 -3.86 1.36
C TYR A 78 -11.00 -2.69 2.14
N PRO A 79 -11.83 -2.95 3.16
CA PRO A 79 -12.36 -1.88 3.97
C PRO A 79 -11.17 -1.03 4.43
N MET A 80 -11.16 0.27 4.10
CA MET A 80 -10.05 1.14 4.50
C MET A 80 -9.79 1.04 6.00
N GLN A 81 -10.84 0.77 6.78
CA GLN A 81 -10.79 0.47 8.19
C GLN A 81 -9.85 -0.70 8.55
N ASP A 82 -9.82 -1.77 7.75
CA ASP A 82 -8.97 -2.93 7.99
C ASP A 82 -7.49 -2.61 7.76
N ILE A 83 -7.17 -1.82 6.72
CA ILE A 83 -5.80 -1.35 6.47
C ILE A 83 -5.33 -0.47 7.62
N ARG A 84 -6.20 0.42 8.11
CA ARG A 84 -5.88 1.32 9.23
C ARG A 84 -5.68 0.55 10.53
N ILE A 85 -6.51 -0.47 10.81
CA ILE A 85 -6.33 -1.37 11.95
C ILE A 85 -5.03 -2.16 11.83
N PHE A 86 -4.72 -2.69 10.64
CA PHE A 86 -3.46 -3.38 10.38
C PHE A 86 -2.25 -2.47 10.61
N LEU A 87 -2.27 -1.23 10.10
CA LEU A 87 -1.20 -0.25 10.30
C LEU A 87 -0.94 0.04 11.78
N VAL A 88 -1.99 0.26 12.57
CA VAL A 88 -1.86 0.48 14.03
C VAL A 88 -1.19 -0.71 14.70
N ARG A 89 -1.58 -1.93 14.35
CA ARG A 89 -0.97 -3.16 14.89
C ARG A 89 0.49 -3.28 14.45
N ALA A 90 0.78 -3.10 13.16
CA ALA A 90 2.13 -3.20 12.61
C ALA A 90 3.09 -2.19 13.26
N LYS A 91 2.67 -0.93 13.42
CA LYS A 91 3.48 0.11 14.10
C LYS A 91 3.80 -0.29 15.55
N ASN A 92 2.81 -0.79 16.28
CA ASN A 92 2.97 -1.23 17.67
C ASN A 92 3.73 -2.55 17.85
N ASN A 93 4.16 -3.19 16.75
CA ASN A 93 4.98 -4.40 16.78
C ASN A 93 6.30 -4.24 16.04
N THR A 94 6.64 -3.03 15.56
CA THR A 94 7.87 -2.79 14.79
C THR A 94 8.74 -1.72 15.45
N TYR A 95 8.98 -0.59 14.80
CA TYR A 95 9.92 0.44 15.26
C TYR A 95 9.64 0.93 16.70
N ILE A 96 8.37 1.03 17.08
CA ILE A 96 7.93 1.49 18.41
C ILE A 96 8.50 0.58 19.52
N THR A 97 8.41 -0.74 19.34
CA THR A 97 8.91 -1.73 20.32
C THR A 97 10.36 -2.11 20.04
N GLY A 98 10.84 -1.95 18.82
CA GLY A 98 12.10 -2.50 18.32
C GLY A 98 12.00 -3.99 17.95
N GLU A 99 10.80 -4.58 18.01
CA GLU A 99 10.58 -5.95 17.57
C GLU A 99 10.48 -6.03 16.05
N ASN A 100 10.60 -7.23 15.48
CA ASN A 100 10.46 -7.47 14.04
C ASN A 100 11.43 -6.68 13.14
N GLU A 101 12.58 -6.25 13.69
CA GLU A 101 13.72 -5.80 12.89
C GLU A 101 14.32 -7.00 12.13
N ILE A 102 14.59 -6.81 10.85
CA ILE A 102 15.15 -7.82 9.96
C ILE A 102 16.51 -7.36 9.42
N MET A 103 17.19 -8.26 8.71
CA MET A 103 18.45 -7.91 8.06
C MET A 103 18.23 -6.74 7.08
N PRO A 104 19.16 -5.77 7.03
CA PRO A 104 19.08 -4.64 6.11
C PRO A 104 18.93 -5.10 4.65
N SER A 105 17.90 -4.60 3.96
CA SER A 105 17.72 -4.79 2.53
C SER A 105 18.63 -3.88 1.69
N GLN A 106 19.16 -2.81 2.29
CA GLN A 106 20.10 -1.88 1.66
C GLN A 106 21.27 -1.57 2.60
N PRO A 107 22.43 -1.17 2.05
CA PRO A 107 23.56 -0.76 2.88
C PRO A 107 23.18 0.35 3.88
N GLY A 108 23.31 0.04 5.17
CA GLY A 108 23.04 0.99 6.25
C GLY A 108 21.57 1.23 6.56
N SER A 109 20.64 0.44 6.00
CA SER A 109 19.21 0.54 6.32
C SER A 109 18.86 -0.17 7.62
N HIS A 110 17.83 0.34 8.29
CA HIS A 110 17.12 -0.35 9.36
C HIS A 110 15.77 -0.75 8.82
N ASP A 111 15.46 -2.04 8.91
CA ASP A 111 14.32 -2.63 8.23
C ASP A 111 13.46 -3.38 9.23
N PHE A 112 12.17 -3.07 9.26
CA PHE A 112 11.18 -3.78 10.05
C PHE A 112 10.16 -4.43 9.13
N ARG A 113 9.76 -5.66 9.44
CA ARG A 113 8.78 -6.43 8.66
C ARG A 113 7.73 -7.04 9.57
N TYR A 114 6.47 -6.76 9.32
CA TYR A 114 5.35 -7.33 10.08
C TYR A 114 4.32 -7.93 9.13
N GLU A 115 3.83 -9.12 9.46
CA GLU A 115 2.85 -9.86 8.66
C GLU A 115 1.69 -10.31 9.53
N ASP A 116 0.47 -10.17 9.01
CA ASP A 116 -0.74 -10.68 9.64
C ASP A 116 -1.73 -11.14 8.56
N GLY A 117 -1.83 -12.46 8.40
CA GLY A 117 -2.64 -13.07 7.35
C GLY A 117 -2.18 -12.65 5.94
N ASP A 118 -3.09 -12.01 5.20
CA ASP A 118 -2.83 -11.54 3.84
C ASP A 118 -2.06 -10.20 3.78
N TYR A 119 -1.81 -9.58 4.92
CA TYR A 119 -1.20 -8.25 5.03
C TYR A 119 0.30 -8.33 5.32
N LEU A 120 1.06 -7.49 4.63
CA LEU A 120 2.49 -7.29 4.85
C LEU A 120 2.77 -5.80 5.05
N TYR A 121 3.53 -5.47 6.08
CA TYR A 121 4.05 -4.14 6.38
C TYR A 121 5.57 -4.15 6.33
N MET A 122 6.15 -3.11 5.74
CA MET A 122 7.58 -2.84 5.86
C MET A 122 7.86 -1.37 6.15
N ASP A 123 8.65 -1.13 7.20
CA ASP A 123 9.26 0.17 7.50
C ASP A 123 10.76 0.06 7.25
N THR A 124 11.29 0.98 6.45
CA THR A 124 12.72 1.04 6.17
C THR A 124 13.18 2.48 6.31
N TYR A 125 14.26 2.70 7.06
CA TYR A 125 14.90 4.02 7.12
C TYR A 125 16.43 3.94 7.05
N LEU A 126 17.00 5.09 6.68
CA LEU A 126 18.44 5.35 6.61
C LEU A 126 18.77 6.57 7.48
N GLY A 127 19.94 6.55 8.09
CA GLY A 127 20.49 7.69 8.83
C GLY A 127 20.30 7.62 10.34
N GLY A 128 20.46 8.76 11.00
CA GLY A 128 20.49 8.88 12.46
C GLY A 128 19.96 10.24 12.90
N GLN A 129 20.84 11.23 13.07
CA GLN A 129 20.42 12.60 13.40
C GLN A 129 19.48 13.18 12.34
N LYS A 130 19.87 13.04 11.07
CA LYS A 130 19.00 13.25 9.90
C LYS A 130 18.70 11.87 9.33
N PHE A 131 17.43 11.63 9.00
CA PHE A 131 17.00 10.33 8.50
C PHE A 131 15.91 10.48 7.45
N ILE A 132 15.83 9.49 6.58
CA ILE A 132 14.79 9.33 5.58
C ILE A 132 14.30 7.89 5.61
N GLY A 133 13.01 7.69 5.43
CA GLY A 133 12.45 6.36 5.37
C GLY A 133 11.11 6.33 4.70
N TRP A 134 10.54 5.14 4.68
CA TRP A 134 9.21 4.92 4.13
C TRP A 134 8.56 3.70 4.77
N GLU A 135 7.25 3.77 4.89
CA GLU A 135 6.38 2.70 5.33
C GLU A 135 5.53 2.26 4.15
N ARG A 136 5.36 0.95 3.96
CA ARG A 136 4.57 0.39 2.86
C ARG A 136 3.73 -0.78 3.34
N VAL A 137 2.54 -0.91 2.77
CA VAL A 137 1.63 -2.02 3.02
C VAL A 137 1.31 -2.72 1.71
N TRP A 138 1.35 -4.05 1.77
CA TRP A 138 0.86 -4.94 0.73
C TRP A 138 -0.28 -5.80 1.26
N ILE A 139 -1.22 -6.12 0.37
CA ILE A 139 -2.22 -7.16 0.60
C ILE A 139 -2.09 -8.17 -0.52
N ARG A 140 -1.83 -9.45 -0.19
CA ARG A 140 -1.60 -10.52 -1.17
C ARG A 140 -0.59 -10.12 -2.26
N ASN A 141 0.53 -9.53 -1.84
CA ASN A 141 1.61 -9.00 -2.68
C ASN A 141 1.28 -7.80 -3.57
N HIS A 142 0.13 -7.14 -3.40
CA HIS A 142 -0.21 -5.90 -4.10
C HIS A 142 0.02 -4.72 -3.16
N ALA A 143 0.83 -3.74 -3.57
CA ALA A 143 1.04 -2.53 -2.77
C ALA A 143 -0.25 -1.73 -2.74
N VAL A 144 -0.72 -1.39 -1.54
CA VAL A 144 -2.01 -0.69 -1.36
C VAL A 144 -1.85 0.69 -0.71
N TRP A 145 -0.76 0.90 0.03
CA TRP A 145 -0.53 2.14 0.77
C TRP A 145 0.97 2.36 1.00
N ALA A 146 1.42 3.60 0.91
CA ALA A 146 2.77 3.98 1.28
C ALA A 146 2.83 5.38 1.87
N MET A 147 3.84 5.60 2.69
CA MET A 147 4.20 6.90 3.24
C MET A 147 5.71 7.03 3.27
N ASN A 148 6.25 8.10 2.70
CA ASN A 148 7.64 8.48 2.93
C ASN A 148 7.74 9.48 4.08
N TYR A 149 8.90 9.55 4.72
CA TYR A 149 9.17 10.52 5.77
C TYR A 149 10.63 10.96 5.78
N TYR A 150 10.86 12.20 6.16
CA TYR A 150 12.19 12.77 6.39
C TYR A 150 12.16 13.55 7.70
N GLY A 151 13.13 13.30 8.57
CA GLY A 151 13.19 13.99 9.84
C GLY A 151 14.59 14.27 10.34
N GLU A 152 14.63 15.08 11.39
CA GLU A 152 15.85 15.57 12.01
C GLU A 152 15.67 15.74 13.52
N SER A 153 16.63 15.24 14.29
CA SER A 153 16.83 15.67 15.67
C SER A 153 17.64 16.97 15.68
N LEU A 154 16.98 18.03 16.15
CA LEU A 154 17.45 19.42 16.05
C LEU A 154 18.27 19.85 17.28
N ASP A 155 18.19 19.08 18.36
CA ASP A 155 18.73 19.44 19.65
C ASP A 155 19.11 18.20 20.46
N GLU A 156 20.10 18.33 21.34
CA GLU A 156 20.58 17.26 22.24
C GLU A 156 19.50 16.78 23.23
N ASN A 157 18.51 17.64 23.53
CA ASN A 157 17.37 17.29 24.37
C ASN A 157 16.33 16.44 23.63
N PHE A 158 16.56 16.06 22.36
CA PHE A 158 15.69 15.09 21.70
C PHE A 158 15.73 13.75 22.42
N ASN A 159 14.55 13.22 22.73
CA ASN A 159 14.41 11.94 23.42
C ASN A 159 13.65 10.93 22.55
N ILE A 160 14.39 9.93 22.07
CA ILE A 160 13.86 8.85 21.22
C ILE A 160 12.81 7.99 21.93
N ILE A 161 12.93 7.82 23.25
CA ILE A 161 11.98 7.04 24.05
C ILE A 161 10.64 7.79 24.11
N PHE A 162 10.67 9.12 24.31
CA PHE A 162 9.46 9.94 24.26
C PHE A 162 8.81 9.91 22.87
N LEU A 163 9.60 9.95 21.78
CA LEU A 163 9.07 9.79 20.42
C LEU A 163 8.36 8.45 20.27
N LYS A 164 9.00 7.33 20.63
CA LYS A 164 8.39 5.99 20.56
C LYS A 164 7.13 5.88 21.42
N GLU A 165 7.12 6.48 22.61
CA GLU A 165 5.93 6.53 23.47
C GLU A 165 4.79 7.31 22.81
N ALA A 166 5.06 8.49 22.25
CA ALA A 166 4.04 9.25 21.51
C ALA A 166 3.50 8.48 20.30
N LEU A 167 4.37 7.82 19.52
CA LEU A 167 3.98 6.99 18.38
C LEU A 167 3.10 5.80 18.79
N SER A 168 3.25 5.26 20.01
CA SER A 168 2.42 4.15 20.51
C SER A 168 0.94 4.53 20.69
N HIS A 169 0.65 5.82 20.80
CA HIS A 169 -0.71 6.35 20.87
C HIS A 169 -1.36 6.57 19.49
N VAL A 170 -0.76 6.04 18.41
CA VAL A 170 -1.36 6.01 17.08
C VAL A 170 -2.76 5.38 17.11
N SER A 171 -3.70 5.97 16.37
CA SER A 171 -5.10 5.53 16.37
C SER A 171 -5.54 5.10 14.98
N VAL A 172 -6.63 4.32 14.91
CA VAL A 172 -7.25 3.95 13.64
C VAL A 172 -7.72 5.21 12.90
N SER A 173 -8.18 6.24 13.60
CA SER A 173 -8.60 7.49 12.97
C SER A 173 -7.44 8.29 12.37
N MET A 174 -6.22 8.11 12.87
CA MET A 174 -5.03 8.84 12.43
C MET A 174 -3.79 7.91 12.35
N PRO A 175 -3.77 6.93 11.43
CA PRO A 175 -2.80 5.83 11.43
C PRO A 175 -1.50 6.18 10.69
N PHE A 176 -0.99 7.41 10.87
CA PHE A 176 0.17 7.93 10.15
C PHE A 176 1.43 7.90 11.03
N ARG A 177 1.49 8.76 12.05
CA ARG A 177 2.57 8.84 13.05
C ARG A 177 1.97 8.57 14.42
N GLY A 178 2.08 9.48 15.38
CA GLY A 178 1.41 9.44 16.69
C GLY A 178 0.07 10.18 16.70
N PRO A 179 -0.52 10.49 17.86
CA PRO A 179 -1.78 11.22 18.01
C PRO A 179 -1.61 12.71 17.65
N GLU A 180 -2.70 13.47 17.50
CA GLU A 180 -2.60 14.91 17.17
C GLU A 180 -1.79 15.68 18.22
N PHE A 181 -1.93 15.28 19.48
CA PHE A 181 -1.24 15.86 20.62
C PHE A 181 -0.93 14.79 21.67
N TYR A 182 0.26 14.86 22.25
CA TYR A 182 0.64 14.06 23.42
C TYR A 182 1.64 14.84 24.28
N GLN A 183 1.54 14.75 25.61
CA GLN A 183 2.43 15.47 26.52
C GLN A 183 2.80 14.60 27.71
N LYS A 184 4.08 14.60 28.08
CA LYS A 184 4.59 13.93 29.28
C LYS A 184 5.78 14.68 29.85
N GLY A 185 5.63 15.18 31.09
CA GLY A 185 6.65 16.02 31.72
C GLY A 185 6.94 17.28 30.90
N ASP A 186 8.23 17.54 30.64
CA ASP A 186 8.72 18.69 29.88
C ASP A 186 8.55 18.56 28.35
N TYR A 187 8.11 17.40 27.87
CA TYR A 187 8.01 17.06 26.46
C TYR A 187 6.59 17.16 25.93
N MET A 188 6.46 17.78 24.76
CA MET A 188 5.21 17.94 24.03
C MET A 188 5.40 17.44 22.59
N TYR A 189 4.49 16.58 22.15
CA TYR A 189 4.39 16.01 20.83
C TYR A 189 3.20 16.63 20.09
N GLN A 190 3.38 16.95 18.81
CA GLN A 190 2.32 17.43 17.93
C GLN A 190 2.45 16.76 16.57
N CYS A 191 1.33 16.25 16.05
CA CYS A 191 1.24 15.70 14.70
C CYS A 191 0.09 16.39 13.96
N GLN A 192 0.42 17.08 12.88
CA GLN A 192 -0.56 17.74 12.02
C GLN A 192 -0.62 17.03 10.68
N VAL A 193 -1.84 16.74 10.21
CA VAL A 193 -2.08 16.05 8.94
C VAL A 193 -3.02 16.88 8.09
N GLN A 194 -2.70 17.01 6.82
CA GLN A 194 -3.55 17.59 5.78
C GLN A 194 -3.98 16.48 4.83
N GLY A 195 -5.23 16.50 4.40
CA GLY A 195 -5.80 15.45 3.55
C GLY A 195 -6.43 14.32 4.37
N ASP A 196 -6.52 13.15 3.77
CA ASP A 196 -7.15 11.97 4.34
C ASP A 196 -6.26 10.72 4.16
N PHE A 197 -6.78 9.54 4.47
CA PHE A 197 -5.99 8.31 4.37
C PHE A 197 -5.55 7.97 2.93
N GLU A 198 -6.27 8.45 1.92
CA GLU A 198 -6.00 8.18 0.50
C GLU A 198 -4.91 9.10 -0.04
N CYS A 199 -4.84 10.34 0.44
CA CYS A 199 -3.79 11.29 0.08
C CYS A 199 -3.57 12.28 1.21
N PHE A 200 -2.37 12.25 1.80
CA PHE A 200 -2.02 13.10 2.92
C PHE A 200 -0.58 13.61 2.88
N SER A 201 -0.40 14.72 3.58
CA SER A 201 0.89 15.19 4.04
C SER A 201 0.79 15.55 5.52
N GLY A 202 1.91 15.56 6.22
CA GLY A 202 1.91 15.97 7.60
C GLY A 202 3.28 16.32 8.15
N GLU A 203 3.24 16.89 9.35
CA GLU A 203 4.42 17.24 10.11
C GLU A 203 4.25 16.80 11.56
N GLU A 204 5.25 16.08 12.03
CA GLU A 204 5.44 15.64 13.39
C GLU A 204 6.53 16.51 14.04
N ARG A 205 6.25 17.04 15.23
CA ARG A 205 7.18 17.91 15.97
C ARG A 205 7.23 17.49 17.43
N ILE A 206 8.41 17.59 18.03
CA ILE A 206 8.55 17.49 19.49
C ILE A 206 9.20 18.77 20.01
N TYR A 207 8.65 19.24 21.12
CA TYR A 207 9.17 20.35 21.90
C TYR A 207 9.58 19.86 23.29
N CYS A 208 10.71 20.37 23.79
CA CYS A 208 11.12 20.23 25.18
C CYS A 208 11.26 21.63 25.75
N ARG A 209 10.53 21.96 26.84
CA ARG A 209 10.55 23.30 27.46
C ARG A 209 10.36 24.45 26.44
N GLN A 210 9.38 24.29 25.55
CA GLN A 210 9.03 25.22 24.45
C GLN A 210 10.06 25.33 23.30
N LYS A 211 11.22 24.67 23.38
CA LYS A 211 12.19 24.60 22.27
C LYS A 211 11.86 23.41 21.38
N LYS A 212 11.77 23.60 20.05
CA LYS A 212 11.60 22.48 19.10
C LYS A 212 12.89 21.65 19.07
N VAL A 213 12.79 20.36 19.37
CA VAL A 213 13.93 19.43 19.44
C VAL A 213 13.90 18.36 18.35
N TYR A 214 12.76 18.19 17.68
CA TYR A 214 12.60 17.22 16.59
C TYR A 214 11.56 17.68 15.60
N THR A 215 11.75 17.29 14.34
CA THR A 215 10.81 17.56 13.25
C THR A 215 10.85 16.40 12.27
N CYS A 216 9.71 16.01 11.72
CA CYS A 216 9.60 14.99 10.68
C CYS A 216 8.45 15.34 9.75
N MET A 217 8.75 15.45 8.45
CA MET A 217 7.77 15.65 7.40
C MET A 217 7.43 14.29 6.78
N PHE A 218 6.16 14.06 6.48
CA PHE A 218 5.73 12.83 5.82
C PHE A 218 4.66 13.08 4.77
N TYR A 219 4.65 12.23 3.75
CA TYR A 219 3.73 12.27 2.62
C TYR A 219 3.34 10.85 2.27
N GLY A 220 2.08 10.62 1.94
CA GLY A 220 1.63 9.29 1.63
C GLY A 220 0.20 9.23 1.15
N GLY A 221 -0.24 8.01 0.92
CA GLY A 221 -1.57 7.74 0.40
C GLY A 221 -1.75 6.29 -0.01
N THR A 222 -2.94 5.99 -0.51
CA THR A 222 -3.22 4.74 -1.19
C THR A 222 -2.53 4.72 -2.56
N ILE A 223 -1.99 3.58 -2.99
CA ILE A 223 -1.23 3.43 -4.25
C ILE A 223 -2.09 2.83 -5.39
N LEU A 224 -3.39 2.70 -5.14
CA LEU A 224 -4.34 2.03 -6.04
C LEU A 224 -4.75 2.92 -7.21
#